data_AF-A0A8C6L630-F1
#
_entry.id   AF-A0A8C6L630-F1
#
_cell.length_a   1.000
_cell.length_b   1.000
_cell.length_c   1.000
_cell.angle_alpha   90.00
_cell.angle_beta   90.00
_cell.angle_gamma   90.00
#
_symmetry.space_group_name_H-M   'P 1'
#
loop_
_entity.id
_entity.type
_entity.pdbx_description
1 polymer ?
#
loop_
_entity_poly.entity_id
_entity_poly.type
_entity_poly.pdbx_seq_one_letter_code
_entity_poly.pdbx_strand_id
1 'polypeptide(L)'
;SPWGVLQNACEKASFAFLRQELPVRLANIMKEINLLPDNLLRTPSVGLVQSWYMQSFQEILEFKDKKADDEKVTCDFTDAVIKVRNRHDDVIPTMAQGVLEYKETYGTDPVVSQNVQHFLDRFYMSRISIRMLLNQSDETPQDH
;
A
#
# COMPACT_ATOMS: atom_id res chain seq x y z
N SER A 1 24.40 24.99 2.51
CA SER A 1 23.83 25.67 3.69
C SER A 1 23.46 24.65 4.76
N PRO A 2 23.50 25.00 6.07
CA PRO A 2 23.09 24.13 7.18
C PRO A 2 21.69 23.52 6.99
N TRP A 3 20.79 24.28 6.36
CA TRP A 3 19.46 23.87 5.95
C TRP A 3 19.43 22.70 4.95
N GLY A 4 20.37 22.65 3.99
CA GLY A 4 20.46 21.54 3.03
C GLY A 4 20.99 20.24 3.64
N VAL A 5 21.75 20.32 4.74
CA VAL A 5 22.22 19.14 5.48
C VAL A 5 21.09 18.54 6.33
N LEU A 6 20.24 19.39 6.91
CA LEU A 6 19.06 18.95 7.68
C LEU A 6 17.98 18.33 6.79
N GLN A 7 17.74 18.91 5.61
CA GLN A 7 16.79 18.37 4.62
C GLN A 7 17.24 17.00 4.10
N ASN A 8 18.51 16.86 3.72
CA ASN A 8 19.10 15.59 3.27
C ASN A 8 19.11 14.52 4.39
N ALA A 9 19.31 14.92 5.65
CA ALA A 9 19.22 14.01 6.80
C ALA A 9 17.77 13.53 7.06
N CYS A 10 16.78 14.40 6.87
CA CYS A 10 15.35 14.07 6.97
C CYS A 10 14.92 13.09 5.88
N GLU A 11 15.34 13.33 4.63
CA GLU A 11 15.07 12.47 3.47
C GLU A 11 15.69 11.08 3.64
N LYS A 12 16.95 11.00 4.12
CA LYS A 12 17.62 9.72 4.40
C LYS A 12 16.98 8.94 5.54
N ALA A 13 16.54 9.63 6.60
CA ALA A 13 15.81 9.01 7.70
C ALA A 13 14.43 8.49 7.25
N SER A 14 13.72 9.27 6.44
CA SER A 14 12.45 8.88 5.83
C SER A 14 12.61 7.66 4.91
N PHE A 15 13.62 7.67 4.03
CA PHE A 15 13.97 6.52 3.18
C PHE A 15 14.24 5.27 4.01
N ALA A 16 15.12 5.36 5.02
CA ALA A 16 15.50 4.21 5.84
C ALA A 16 14.29 3.61 6.59
N PHE A 17 13.40 4.47 7.09
CA PHE A 17 12.17 4.05 7.75
C PHE A 17 11.19 3.41 6.76
N LEU A 18 10.84 4.09 5.67
CA LEU A 18 9.85 3.63 4.69
C LEU A 18 10.28 2.33 4.01
N ARG A 19 11.57 2.20 3.68
CA ARG A 19 12.16 0.99 3.09
C ARG A 19 11.99 -0.26 3.96
N GLN A 20 11.95 -0.07 5.28
CA GLN A 20 11.74 -1.17 6.23
C GLN A 20 10.25 -1.39 6.53
N GLU A 21 9.49 -0.30 6.68
CA GLU A 21 8.10 -0.32 7.13
C GLU A 21 7.12 -0.70 6.00
N LEU A 22 7.32 -0.21 4.77
CA LEU A 22 6.40 -0.47 3.65
C LEU A 22 6.27 -1.95 3.30
N PRO A 23 7.35 -2.76 3.18
CA PRO A 23 7.22 -4.20 2.96
C PRO A 23 6.41 -4.90 4.05
N VAL A 24 6.62 -4.52 5.31
CA VAL A 24 5.90 -5.12 6.45
C VAL A 24 4.41 -4.82 6.34
N ARG A 25 4.04 -3.59 6.01
CA ARG A 25 2.63 -3.19 5.84
C ARG A 25 1.97 -3.89 4.65
N LEU A 26 2.64 -3.92 3.50
CA LEU A 26 2.15 -4.61 2.31
C LEU A 26 1.94 -6.10 2.60
N ALA A 27 2.90 -6.77 3.25
CA ALA A 27 2.79 -8.18 3.62
C ALA A 27 1.64 -8.44 4.61
N ASN A 28 1.42 -7.56 5.58
CA ASN A 28 0.31 -7.68 6.52
C ASN A 28 -1.03 -7.56 5.80
N ILE A 29 -1.17 -6.61 4.87
CA ILE A 29 -2.41 -6.47 4.09
C ILE A 29 -2.63 -7.69 3.18
N MET A 30 -1.59 -8.19 2.53
CA MET A 30 -1.70 -9.42 1.72
C MET A 30 -2.17 -10.61 2.56
N LYS A 31 -1.66 -10.75 3.78
CA LYS A 31 -2.13 -11.78 4.72
C LYS A 31 -3.60 -11.57 5.08
N GLU A 32 -4.02 -10.35 5.35
CA GLU A 32 -5.43 -10.05 5.64
C GLU A 32 -6.35 -10.37 4.46
N ILE A 33 -5.95 -10.03 3.23
CA ILE A 33 -6.70 -10.39 2.02
C ILE A 33 -6.84 -11.92 1.94
N ASN A 34 -5.77 -12.67 2.19
CA ASN A 34 -5.78 -14.13 2.15
C ASN A 34 -6.62 -14.80 3.27
N LEU A 35 -7.14 -14.04 4.24
CA LEU A 35 -8.10 -14.52 5.24
C LEU A 35 -9.56 -14.33 4.80
N LEU A 36 -9.80 -13.70 3.64
CA LEU A 36 -11.13 -13.60 3.05
C LEU A 36 -11.66 -14.98 2.64
N PRO A 37 -12.99 -15.15 2.55
CA PRO A 37 -13.59 -16.40 2.09
C PRO A 37 -13.08 -16.81 0.70
N ASP A 38 -12.79 -18.10 0.49
CA ASP A 38 -12.24 -18.64 -0.77
C ASP A 38 -13.03 -18.21 -2.01
N ASN A 39 -14.35 -18.20 -1.92
CA ASN A 39 -15.23 -17.82 -3.03
C ASN A 39 -15.11 -16.32 -3.39
N LEU A 40 -14.78 -15.47 -2.41
CA LEU A 40 -14.50 -14.06 -2.64
C LEU A 40 -13.09 -13.87 -3.19
N LEU A 41 -12.11 -14.63 -2.69
CA LEU A 41 -10.74 -14.62 -3.23
C LEU A 41 -10.66 -15.02 -4.70
N ARG A 42 -11.63 -15.83 -5.16
CA ARG A 42 -11.74 -16.29 -6.56
C ARG A 42 -12.35 -15.24 -7.50
N THR A 43 -12.86 -14.12 -6.99
CA THR A 43 -13.45 -13.11 -7.88
C THR A 43 -12.34 -12.36 -8.63
N PRO A 44 -12.52 -12.08 -9.93
CA PRO A 44 -11.51 -11.41 -10.75
C PRO A 44 -10.98 -10.12 -10.13
N SER A 45 -11.87 -9.31 -9.54
CA SER A 45 -11.49 -8.04 -8.93
C SER A 45 -10.60 -8.22 -7.69
N VAL A 46 -10.87 -9.20 -6.83
CA VAL A 46 -10.01 -9.48 -5.66
C VAL A 46 -8.64 -10.01 -6.10
N GLY A 47 -8.61 -10.87 -7.13
CA GLY A 47 -7.36 -11.33 -7.74
C GLY A 47 -6.51 -10.19 -8.30
N LEU A 48 -7.14 -9.19 -8.94
CA LEU A 48 -6.45 -7.99 -9.43
C LEU A 48 -5.81 -7.21 -8.27
N VAL A 49 -6.53 -7.01 -7.17
CA VAL A 49 -6.00 -6.33 -5.98
C VAL A 49 -4.82 -7.12 -5.38
N GLN A 50 -4.92 -8.44 -5.27
CA GLN A 50 -3.79 -9.28 -4.82
C GLN A 50 -2.56 -9.10 -5.70
N SER A 51 -2.74 -9.02 -7.02
CA SER A 51 -1.64 -8.78 -7.97
C SER A 51 -0.96 -7.43 -7.73
N TRP A 52 -1.72 -6.37 -7.45
CA TRP A 52 -1.17 -5.04 -7.18
C TRP A 52 -0.34 -5.00 -5.91
N TYR A 53 -0.82 -5.65 -4.84
CA TYR A 53 -0.08 -5.77 -3.59
C TYR A 53 1.20 -6.59 -3.76
N MET A 54 1.15 -7.70 -4.49
CA MET A 54 2.33 -8.52 -4.79
C MET A 54 3.36 -7.72 -5.58
N GLN A 55 2.94 -7.03 -6.64
CA GLN A 55 3.83 -6.21 -7.47
C GLN A 55 4.47 -5.09 -6.64
N SER A 56 3.68 -4.36 -5.86
CA SER A 56 4.21 -3.31 -4.98
C SER A 56 5.18 -3.86 -3.94
N PHE A 57 4.89 -5.03 -3.38
CA PHE A 57 5.79 -5.66 -2.41
C PHE A 57 7.14 -6.00 -3.05
N GLN A 58 7.13 -6.59 -4.25
CA GLN A 58 8.34 -6.93 -4.99
C GLN A 58 9.16 -5.68 -5.34
N GLU A 59 8.53 -4.65 -5.89
CA GLU A 59 9.19 -3.39 -6.28
C GLU A 59 9.87 -2.70 -5.09
N ILE A 60 9.20 -2.65 -3.93
CA ILE A 60 9.79 -2.03 -2.72
C ILE A 60 10.89 -2.93 -2.13
N LEU A 61 10.75 -4.26 -2.20
CA LEU A 61 11.73 -5.19 -1.67
C LEU A 61 13.10 -5.08 -2.38
N GLU A 62 13.14 -4.65 -3.64
CA GLU A 62 14.37 -4.37 -4.39
C GLU A 62 15.28 -3.35 -3.70
N PHE A 63 14.72 -2.49 -2.84
CA PHE A 63 15.48 -1.46 -2.14
C PHE A 63 16.00 -1.92 -0.78
N LYS A 64 15.55 -3.05 -0.24
CA LYS A 64 15.82 -3.50 1.14
C LYS A 64 17.31 -3.54 1.52
N ASP A 65 18.18 -3.89 0.60
CA ASP A 65 19.63 -4.00 0.85
C ASP A 65 20.44 -2.84 0.23
N LYS A 66 19.77 -1.87 -0.43
CA LYS A 66 20.42 -0.70 -1.02
C LYS A 66 20.74 0.36 0.02
N LYS A 67 21.92 0.98 -0.06
CA LYS A 67 22.37 1.96 0.91
C LYS A 67 21.69 3.31 0.74
N ALA A 68 21.43 3.99 1.86
CA ALA A 68 20.78 5.30 1.91
C ALA A 68 21.73 6.48 1.60
N ASP A 69 23.03 6.22 1.45
CA ASP A 69 24.02 7.24 1.09
C ASP A 69 24.08 7.49 -0.43
N ASP A 70 23.50 6.61 -1.24
CA ASP A 70 23.35 6.77 -2.68
C ASP A 70 22.09 7.61 -3.00
N GLU A 71 22.33 8.83 -3.48
CA GLU A 71 21.29 9.79 -3.83
C GLU A 71 20.40 9.27 -4.97
N LYS A 72 20.97 8.54 -5.93
CA LYS A 72 20.20 7.94 -7.03
C LYS A 72 19.26 6.86 -6.51
N VAL A 73 19.72 6.02 -5.58
CA VAL A 73 18.87 5.01 -4.94
C VAL A 73 17.70 5.65 -4.20
N THR A 74 17.95 6.77 -3.52
CA THR A 74 16.92 7.51 -2.79
C THR A 74 15.87 8.09 -3.74
N CYS A 75 16.28 8.71 -4.85
CA CYS A 75 15.36 9.18 -5.90
C CYS A 75 14.56 8.03 -6.53
N ASP A 76 15.23 6.95 -6.95
CA ASP A 76 14.58 5.78 -7.56
C ASP A 76 13.52 5.16 -6.60
N PHE A 77 13.79 5.18 -5.29
CA PHE A 77 12.86 4.69 -4.28
C PHE A 77 11.64 5.60 -4.13
N THR A 78 11.84 6.92 -4.08
CA THR A 78 10.74 7.88 -4.05
C THR A 78 9.80 7.67 -5.25
N ASP A 79 10.37 7.50 -6.45
CA ASP A 79 9.59 7.20 -7.66
C ASP A 79 8.83 5.87 -7.55
N ALA A 80 9.47 4.83 -6.99
CA ALA A 80 8.81 3.55 -6.74
C ALA A 80 7.64 3.70 -5.75
N VAL A 81 7.83 4.46 -4.67
CA VAL A 81 6.79 4.73 -3.67
C VAL A 81 5.61 5.49 -4.29
N ILE A 82 5.87 6.49 -5.15
CA ILE A 82 4.82 7.21 -5.88
C ILE A 82 4.04 6.26 -6.80
N LYS A 83 4.74 5.37 -7.53
CA LYS A 83 4.09 4.36 -8.37
C LYS A 83 3.22 3.41 -7.55
N VAL A 84 3.71 2.96 -6.39
CA VAL A 84 2.93 2.12 -5.47
C VAL A 84 1.67 2.85 -5.01
N ARG A 85 1.78 4.12 -4.60
CA ARG A 85 0.64 4.95 -4.19
C ARG A 85 -0.42 5.01 -5.29
N ASN A 86 -0.02 5.39 -6.51
CA ASN A 86 -0.94 5.57 -7.63
C ASN A 86 -1.59 4.23 -8.03
N ARG A 87 -0.83 3.12 -8.05
CA ARG A 87 -1.38 1.77 -8.28
C ARG A 87 -2.47 1.42 -7.26
N HIS A 88 -2.34 1.90 -6.04
CA HIS A 88 -3.24 1.58 -4.95
C HIS A 88 -4.44 2.51 -4.87
N ASP A 89 -4.61 3.48 -5.79
CA ASP A 89 -5.74 4.42 -5.76
C ASP A 89 -7.09 3.74 -6.00
N ASP A 90 -7.12 2.75 -6.88
CA ASP A 90 -8.33 2.03 -7.28
C ASP A 90 -8.62 0.77 -6.45
N VAL A 91 -7.81 0.46 -5.43
CA VAL A 91 -8.04 -0.76 -4.63
C VAL A 91 -9.43 -0.80 -4.01
N ILE A 92 -9.95 0.35 -3.57
CA ILE A 92 -11.29 0.40 -2.95
C ILE A 92 -12.41 0.14 -3.95
N PRO A 93 -12.53 0.90 -5.05
CA PRO A 93 -13.57 0.60 -6.03
C PRO A 93 -13.43 -0.82 -6.59
N THR A 94 -12.21 -1.34 -6.79
CA THR A 94 -12.00 -2.72 -7.24
C THR A 94 -12.41 -3.76 -6.18
N MET A 95 -12.07 -3.57 -4.89
CA MET A 95 -12.54 -4.49 -3.85
C MET A 95 -14.06 -4.48 -3.73
N ALA A 96 -14.70 -3.31 -3.85
CA ALA A 96 -16.16 -3.21 -3.87
C ALA A 96 -16.75 -4.00 -5.05
N GLN A 97 -16.14 -3.89 -6.23
CA GLN A 97 -16.54 -4.67 -7.40
C GLN A 97 -16.40 -6.18 -7.15
N GLY A 98 -15.34 -6.63 -6.47
CA GLY A 98 -15.16 -8.05 -6.11
C GLY A 98 -16.25 -8.58 -5.17
N VAL A 99 -16.78 -7.74 -4.29
CA VAL A 99 -17.92 -8.10 -3.43
C VAL A 99 -19.22 -8.18 -4.23
N LEU A 100 -19.40 -7.33 -5.25
CA LEU A 100 -20.54 -7.42 -6.16
C LEU A 100 -20.48 -8.71 -6.99
N GLU A 101 -19.32 -9.02 -7.59
CA GLU A 101 -19.07 -10.27 -8.32
C GLU A 101 -19.39 -11.52 -7.48
N TYR A 102 -19.00 -11.50 -6.21
CA TYR A 102 -19.33 -12.55 -5.25
C TYR A 102 -20.84 -12.68 -5.04
N LYS A 103 -21.54 -11.55 -4.79
CA LYS A 103 -22.99 -11.54 -4.55
C LYS A 103 -23.80 -12.00 -5.76
N GLU A 104 -23.36 -11.66 -6.96
CA GLU A 104 -24.00 -12.10 -8.21
C GLU A 104 -23.83 -13.60 -8.44
N THR A 105 -22.67 -14.16 -8.08
CA THR A 105 -22.35 -15.57 -8.32
C THR A 105 -22.91 -16.51 -7.24
N TYR A 106 -22.86 -16.10 -5.97
CA TYR A 106 -23.16 -16.96 -4.82
C TYR A 106 -24.37 -16.50 -3.99
N GLY A 107 -24.96 -15.35 -4.32
CA GLY A 107 -26.03 -14.74 -3.53
C GLY A 107 -25.53 -14.01 -2.29
N THR A 108 -26.48 -13.61 -1.42
CA THR A 108 -26.16 -12.89 -0.17
C THR A 108 -26.12 -13.85 1.00
N ASP A 109 -24.94 -14.13 1.52
CA ASP A 109 -24.74 -14.83 2.79
C ASP A 109 -24.48 -13.78 3.90
N PRO A 110 -25.31 -13.74 4.97
CA PRO A 110 -25.13 -12.82 6.10
C PRO A 110 -23.76 -12.95 6.79
N VAL A 111 -23.22 -14.16 6.88
CA VAL A 111 -21.91 -14.44 7.53
C VAL A 111 -20.77 -13.90 6.67
N VAL A 112 -20.83 -14.13 5.36
CA VAL A 112 -19.83 -13.59 4.43
C VAL A 112 -19.91 -12.07 4.35
N SER A 113 -21.11 -11.50 4.36
CA SER A 113 -21.31 -10.04 4.37
C SER A 113 -20.68 -9.40 5.61
N GLN A 114 -20.79 -10.04 6.78
CA GLN A 114 -20.15 -9.57 8.01
C GLN A 114 -18.62 -9.67 7.95
N ASN A 115 -18.08 -10.79 7.45
CA ASN A 115 -16.62 -10.97 7.30
C ASN A 115 -16.01 -9.98 6.30
N VAL A 116 -16.71 -9.71 5.19
CA VAL A 116 -16.35 -8.69 4.20
C VAL A 116 -16.35 -7.31 4.84
N GLN A 117 -17.38 -6.95 5.60
CA GLN A 117 -17.45 -5.65 6.25
C GLN A 117 -16.32 -5.47 7.26
N HIS A 118 -16.04 -6.46 8.11
CA HIS A 118 -14.92 -6.42 9.06
C HIS A 118 -13.56 -6.29 8.37
N PHE A 119 -13.36 -7.01 7.26
CA PHE A 119 -12.15 -6.87 6.46
C PHE A 119 -12.05 -5.47 5.86
N LEU A 120 -13.13 -4.97 5.25
CA LEU A 120 -13.17 -3.64 4.67
C LEU A 120 -12.85 -2.57 5.72
N ASP A 121 -13.44 -2.65 6.92
CA ASP A 121 -13.17 -1.70 8.02
C ASP A 121 -11.69 -1.69 8.44
N ARG A 122 -11.07 -2.88 8.54
CA ARG A 122 -9.62 -3.01 8.82
C ARG A 122 -8.75 -2.51 7.67
N PHE A 123 -9.14 -2.84 6.45
CA PHE A 123 -8.46 -2.43 5.22
C PHE A 123 -8.49 -0.89 5.07
N TYR A 124 -9.63 -0.27 5.37
CA TYR A 124 -9.82 1.18 5.37
C TYR A 124 -8.93 1.86 6.43
N MET A 125 -8.82 1.31 7.64
CA MET A 125 -7.92 1.85 8.67
C MET A 125 -6.43 1.69 8.33
N SER A 126 -6.04 0.54 7.75
CA SER A 126 -4.65 0.27 7.33
C SER A 126 -4.20 1.22 6.21
N ARG A 127 -5.07 1.51 5.24
CA ARG A 127 -4.80 2.44 4.12
C ARG A 127 -4.71 3.90 4.57
N ILE A 128 -5.52 4.33 5.55
CA ILE A 128 -5.40 5.68 6.13
C ILE A 128 -4.01 5.86 6.73
N SER A 129 -3.47 4.86 7.44
CA SER A 129 -2.14 4.94 8.03
C SER A 129 -1.01 4.98 7.00
N ILE A 130 -1.12 4.22 5.88
CA ILE A 130 -0.13 4.28 4.79
C ILE A 130 -0.19 5.62 4.06
N ARG A 131 -1.38 6.14 3.75
CA ARG A 131 -1.54 7.47 3.14
C ARG A 131 -1.05 8.59 4.06
N MET A 132 -1.23 8.45 5.39
CA MET A 132 -0.71 9.43 6.36
C MET A 132 0.82 9.46 6.37
N LEU A 133 1.48 8.29 6.29
CA LEU A 133 2.94 8.21 6.20
C LEU A 133 3.50 8.73 4.87
N LEU A 134 2.75 8.52 3.77
CA LEU A 134 3.16 9.02 2.45
C LEU A 134 2.92 10.52 2.30
N ASN A 135 1.83 11.07 2.85
CA ASN A 135 1.51 12.50 2.75
C ASN A 135 2.45 13.38 3.61
N GLN A 136 3.04 12.86 4.70
CA GLN A 136 4.08 13.60 5.44
C GLN A 136 5.39 13.77 4.65
N SER A 137 5.56 13.04 3.54
CA SER A 137 6.70 13.21 2.64
C SER A 137 6.43 14.24 1.52
N ASP A 138 5.17 14.68 1.35
CA ASP A 138 4.73 15.65 0.33
C ASP A 138 4.53 17.09 0.89
N GLU A 139 4.56 17.29 2.21
CA GLU A 139 4.50 18.63 2.82
C GLU A 139 5.88 19.33 2.74
N THR A 140 6.30 19.66 1.52
CA THR A 140 7.21 20.78 1.30
C THR A 140 6.45 22.09 1.51
N PRO A 141 6.90 23.00 2.39
CA PRO A 141 6.46 24.38 2.34
C PRO A 141 6.83 24.95 0.98
N GLN A 142 5.84 25.27 0.15
CA GLN A 142 6.04 26.20 -0.95
C GLN A 142 6.31 27.57 -0.32
N ASP A 143 7.58 27.87 -0.06
CA ASP A 143 8.00 29.24 0.21
C ASP A 143 7.99 30.05 -1.09
N HIS A 144 7.52 31.29 -0.92
CA HIS A 144 7.26 32.35 -1.89
C HIS A 144 8.35 32.67 -2.91
#